data_AF-A0A5C6XD05-F1
#
_entry.id   AF-A0A5C6XD05-F1
#
_cell.length_a   1.000
_cell.length_b   1.000
_cell.length_c   1.000
_cell.angle_alpha   90.00
_cell.angle_beta   90.00
_cell.angle_gamma   90.00
#
_symmetry.space_group_name_H-M   'P 1'
#
loop_
_entity.id
_entity.type
_entity.pdbx_description
1 polymer ?
#
loop_
_entity_poly.entity_id
_entity_poly.type
_entity_poly.pdbx_seq_one_letter_code
_entity_poly.pdbx_strand_id
1 'polypeptide(L)'
;MWPSFLHHLSLHFPIVLSMALAAAATFAIRNDEPPTLIPPLRWGGWFNLAMTALAIISGLIAGGFSGGSDDLSHHRLLGITAFSVIALAAFSYDYGTRHNIADWRRFGGLLWWVASFAVIGAGHWGGLAEHRNVVPW
;
A
#
# COMPACT_ATOMS: atom_id res chain seq x y z
N MET A 1 19.28 2.48 16.04
CA MET A 1 19.16 3.38 14.87
C MET A 1 18.80 2.63 13.59
N TRP A 2 19.58 1.63 13.15
CA TRP A 2 19.31 0.86 11.93
C TRP A 2 17.95 0.12 11.88
N PRO A 3 17.48 -0.56 12.95
CA PRO A 3 16.17 -1.24 12.93
C PRO A 3 14.99 -0.27 12.80
N SER A 4 15.07 0.88 13.47
CA SER A 4 14.05 1.94 13.39
C SER A 4 14.01 2.60 12.02
N PHE A 5 15.17 2.79 11.38
CA PHE A 5 15.27 3.35 10.03
C PHE A 5 14.66 2.41 8.98
N LEU A 6 14.99 1.12 9.02
CA LEU A 6 14.39 0.12 8.12
C LEU A 6 12.87 -0.02 8.35
N HIS A 7 12.43 0.06 9.60
CA HIS A 7 11.01 0.07 9.96
C HIS A 7 10.28 1.31 9.44
N HIS A 8 10.87 2.51 9.55
CA HIS A 8 10.27 3.73 9.01
C HIS A 8 10.28 3.75 7.48
N LEU A 9 11.35 3.25 6.85
CA LEU A 9 11.44 3.16 5.40
C LEU A 9 10.36 2.21 4.84
N SER A 10 10.16 1.05 5.47
CA SER A 10 9.11 0.11 5.05
C SER A 10 7.69 0.60 5.34
N LEU A 11 7.50 1.57 6.24
CA LEU A 11 6.20 2.21 6.51
C LEU A 11 5.86 3.34 5.52
N HIS A 12 6.81 4.22 5.20
CA HIS A 12 6.54 5.39 4.35
C HIS A 12 6.57 5.04 2.86
N PHE A 13 7.38 4.06 2.50
CA PHE A 13 7.56 3.65 1.11
C PHE A 13 6.24 3.17 0.45
N PRO A 14 5.42 2.32 1.09
CA PRO A 14 4.13 1.92 0.53
C PRO A 14 3.15 3.09 0.33
N ILE A 15 3.22 4.12 1.17
CA ILE A 15 2.36 5.31 1.04
C ILE A 15 2.67 6.03 -0.27
N VAL A 16 3.94 6.43 -0.43
CA VAL A 16 4.40 7.20 -1.58
C VAL A 16 4.24 6.39 -2.86
N LEU A 17 4.62 5.11 -2.84
CA LEU A 17 4.54 4.27 -4.02
C LEU A 17 3.09 4.01 -4.44
N SER A 18 2.16 3.75 -3.52
CA SER A 18 0.74 3.56 -3.86
C SER A 18 0.17 4.80 -4.56
N MET A 19 0.48 6.00 -4.06
CA MET A 19 0.06 7.26 -4.69
C MET A 19 0.68 7.47 -6.07
N ALA A 20 1.98 7.19 -6.22
CA ALA A 20 2.66 7.29 -7.50
C ALA A 20 2.08 6.32 -8.54
N LEU A 21 1.77 5.08 -8.12
CA LEU A 21 1.10 4.08 -8.97
C LEU A 21 -0.31 4.51 -9.34
N ALA A 22 -1.07 5.10 -8.41
CA ALA A 22 -2.41 5.64 -8.68
C ALA A 22 -2.38 6.76 -9.73
N ALA A 23 -1.44 7.70 -9.58
CA ALA A 23 -1.25 8.79 -10.53
C ALA A 23 -0.80 8.27 -11.91
N ALA A 24 0.20 7.38 -11.95
CA ALA A 24 0.71 6.79 -13.18
C ALA A 24 -0.36 5.94 -13.89
N ALA A 25 -1.16 5.17 -13.15
CA ALA A 25 -2.25 4.37 -13.72
C ALA A 25 -3.35 5.27 -14.29
N THR A 26 -3.74 6.32 -13.56
CA THR A 26 -4.72 7.29 -14.05
C THR A 26 -4.23 7.98 -15.33
N PHE A 27 -2.95 8.38 -15.36
CA PHE A 27 -2.34 8.95 -16.56
C PHE A 27 -2.31 7.93 -17.71
N ALA A 28 -1.92 6.68 -17.45
CA ALA A 28 -1.91 5.63 -18.46
C ALA A 28 -3.30 5.38 -19.05
N ILE A 29 -4.34 5.29 -18.22
CA ILE A 29 -5.73 5.11 -18.66
C ILE A 29 -6.20 6.26 -19.56
N ARG A 30 -5.82 7.50 -19.23
CA ARG A 30 -6.17 8.68 -20.04
C ARG A 30 -5.46 8.76 -21.39
N ASN A 31 -4.36 8.03 -21.55
CA ASN A 31 -3.51 8.05 -22.75
C ASN A 31 -3.46 6.68 -23.44
N ASP A 32 -4.55 5.92 -23.36
CA ASP A 32 -4.70 4.60 -24.02
C ASP A 32 -3.60 3.58 -23.68
N GLU A 33 -3.19 3.54 -22.40
CA GLU A 33 -2.24 2.57 -21.83
C GLU A 33 -0.90 2.49 -22.59
N PRO A 34 -0.10 3.57 -22.60
CA PRO A 34 1.14 3.61 -23.37
C PRO A 34 2.08 2.48 -22.92
N PRO A 35 2.70 1.73 -23.85
CA PRO A 35 3.52 0.55 -23.52
C PRO A 35 4.67 0.83 -22.55
N THR A 36 5.16 2.07 -22.52
CA THR A 36 6.24 2.51 -21.60
C THR A 36 5.82 2.54 -20.14
N LEU A 37 4.52 2.68 -19.84
CA LEU A 37 4.00 2.71 -18.47
C LEU A 37 3.59 1.34 -17.93
N ILE A 38 3.42 0.34 -18.80
CA ILE A 38 3.03 -1.02 -18.38
C ILE A 38 4.09 -1.65 -17.46
N PRO A 39 5.41 -1.68 -17.82
CA PRO A 39 6.43 -2.24 -16.94
C PRO A 39 6.52 -1.57 -15.56
N PRO A 40 6.61 -0.22 -15.43
CA PRO A 40 6.71 0.39 -14.11
C PRO A 40 5.44 0.21 -13.27
N LEU A 41 4.24 0.20 -13.86
CA LEU A 41 2.99 -0.07 -13.13
C LEU A 41 2.93 -1.51 -12.62
N ARG A 42 3.33 -2.46 -13.47
CA ARG A 42 3.37 -3.89 -13.11
C ARG A 42 4.40 -4.18 -12.03
N TRP A 43 5.65 -3.81 -12.25
CA TRP A 43 6.74 -4.10 -11.32
C TRP A 43 6.69 -3.24 -10.07
N GLY A 44 6.28 -1.99 -10.19
CA GLY A 44 6.02 -1.12 -9.04
C GLY A 44 4.90 -1.69 -8.17
N GLY A 45 3.84 -2.26 -8.76
CA GLY A 45 2.80 -2.95 -8.01
C GLY A 45 3.31 -4.14 -7.19
N TRP A 46 4.13 -5.01 -7.81
CA TRP A 46 4.76 -6.13 -7.10
C TRP A 46 5.72 -5.66 -5.99
N PHE A 47 6.49 -4.62 -6.25
CA PHE A 47 7.40 -4.06 -5.25
C PHE A 47 6.64 -3.47 -4.06
N ASN A 48 5.54 -2.76 -4.33
CA ASN A 48 4.67 -2.22 -3.29
C ASN A 48 4.06 -3.32 -2.43
N LEU A 49 3.58 -4.41 -3.06
CA LEU A 49 3.06 -5.57 -2.36
C LEU A 49 4.12 -6.23 -1.47
N ALA A 50 5.35 -6.42 -1.98
CA ALA A 50 6.44 -7.01 -1.20
C ALA A 50 6.78 -6.15 0.04
N MET A 51 6.89 -4.83 -0.13
CA MET A 51 7.17 -3.91 0.98
C MET A 51 6.04 -3.86 2.00
N THR A 52 4.79 -3.90 1.54
CA THR A 52 3.61 -3.96 2.41
C THR A 52 3.55 -5.28 3.19
N ALA A 53 3.87 -6.40 2.53
CA ALA A 53 3.94 -7.71 3.19
C ALA A 53 5.01 -7.72 4.29
N LEU A 54 6.19 -7.15 4.01
CA LEU A 54 7.24 -6.97 5.01
C LEU A 54 6.77 -6.12 6.20
N ALA A 55 6.06 -5.02 5.94
CA ALA A 55 5.53 -4.15 6.99
C ALA A 55 4.50 -4.88 7.88
N ILE A 56 3.58 -5.64 7.28
CA ILE A 56 2.58 -6.41 8.04
C ILE A 56 3.22 -7.53 8.84
N ILE A 57 4.11 -8.32 8.24
CA ILE A 57 4.78 -9.42 8.94
C ILE A 57 5.59 -8.85 10.11
N SER A 58 6.31 -7.75 9.89
CA SER A 58 7.06 -7.07 10.94
C SER A 58 6.14 -6.57 12.06
N GLY A 59 5.00 -5.96 11.72
CA GLY A 59 4.01 -5.49 12.69
C GLY A 59 3.38 -6.63 13.50
N LEU A 60 3.05 -7.75 12.86
CA LEU A 60 2.51 -8.94 13.52
C LEU A 60 3.54 -9.60 14.45
N ILE A 61 4.82 -9.66 14.06
CA ILE A 61 5.89 -10.18 14.91
C ILE A 61 6.12 -9.26 16.12
N ALA A 62 6.08 -7.93 15.91
CA ALA A 62 6.34 -6.97 16.97
C ALA A 62 5.18 -6.83 17.97
N GLY A 63 3.92 -6.88 17.51
CA GLY A 63 2.75 -6.55 18.32
C GLY A 63 1.71 -7.66 18.49
N GLY A 64 1.85 -8.79 17.79
CA GLY A 64 0.89 -9.90 17.85
C GLY A 64 -0.50 -9.57 17.27
N PHE A 65 -1.42 -10.54 17.35
CA PHE A 65 -2.81 -10.40 16.87
C PHE A 65 -3.78 -9.84 17.93
N SER A 66 -3.40 -9.79 19.20
CA SER A 66 -4.28 -9.48 20.32
C SER A 66 -3.74 -8.35 21.19
N GLY A 67 -4.53 -7.28 21.34
CA GLY A 67 -4.26 -6.19 22.27
C GLY A 67 -3.82 -4.88 21.60
N GLY A 68 -4.14 -3.78 22.26
CA GLY A 68 -3.85 -2.41 21.82
C GLY A 68 -4.99 -1.45 22.16
N SER A 69 -4.72 -0.15 22.08
CA SER A 69 -5.76 0.89 22.11
C SER A 69 -6.70 0.76 20.90
N ASP A 70 -7.83 1.47 20.92
CA ASP A 70 -8.73 1.57 19.77
C ASP A 70 -7.99 2.07 18.52
N ASP A 71 -7.07 3.01 18.68
CA ASP A 71 -6.24 3.54 17.58
C ASP A 71 -5.36 2.45 16.95
N LEU A 72 -4.72 1.59 17.77
CA LEU A 72 -3.92 0.46 17.28
C LEU A 72 -4.80 -0.58 16.56
N SER A 73 -6.04 -0.75 17.00
CA SER A 73 -7.00 -1.62 16.34
C SER A 73 -7.40 -1.08 14.97
N HIS A 74 -7.70 0.23 14.85
CA HIS A 74 -7.95 0.86 13.55
C HIS A 74 -6.74 0.79 12.62
N HIS A 75 -5.53 1.09 13.13
CA HIS A 75 -4.28 0.97 12.39
C HIS A 75 -4.12 -0.43 11.78
N ARG A 76 -4.31 -1.48 12.60
CA ARG A 76 -4.19 -2.89 12.17
C ARG A 76 -5.24 -3.27 11.14
N LEU A 77 -6.51 -2.95 11.37
CA LEU A 77 -7.61 -3.30 10.45
C LEU A 77 -7.45 -2.60 9.10
N LEU A 78 -7.06 -1.31 9.11
CA LEU A 78 -6.76 -0.58 7.88
C LEU A 78 -5.48 -1.08 7.21
N GLY A 79 -4.47 -1.50 7.98
CA GLY A 79 -3.27 -2.13 7.44
C GLY A 79 -3.56 -3.44 6.70
N ILE A 80 -4.41 -4.30 7.28
CA ILE A 80 -4.89 -5.53 6.62
C ILE A 80 -5.68 -5.19 5.35
N THR A 81 -6.59 -4.21 5.44
CA THR A 81 -7.37 -3.72 4.30
C THR A 81 -6.46 -3.21 3.19
N ALA A 82 -5.46 -2.39 3.52
CA ALA A 82 -4.48 -1.87 2.59
C ALA A 82 -3.74 -3.01 1.88
N PHE A 83 -3.28 -4.02 2.62
CA PHE A 83 -2.62 -5.17 2.02
C PHE A 83 -3.51 -5.98 1.08
N SER A 84 -4.77 -6.25 1.47
CA SER A 84 -5.71 -6.95 0.60
C SER A 84 -5.97 -6.18 -0.70
N VAL A 85 -6.13 -4.85 -0.62
CA VAL A 85 -6.35 -4.01 -1.79
C VAL A 85 -5.09 -3.90 -2.65
N ILE A 86 -3.90 -3.75 -2.05
CA ILE A 86 -2.61 -3.72 -2.76
C ILE A 86 -2.37 -5.04 -3.48
N ALA A 87 -2.64 -6.17 -2.82
CA ALA A 87 -2.54 -7.48 -3.44
C ALA A 87 -3.49 -7.57 -4.64
N LEU A 88 -4.76 -7.22 -4.45
CA LEU A 88 -5.74 -7.24 -5.54
C LEU A 88 -5.32 -6.33 -6.71
N ALA A 89 -4.80 -5.14 -6.43
CA ALA A 89 -4.30 -4.21 -7.44
C ALA A 89 -3.14 -4.82 -8.24
N ALA A 90 -2.12 -5.34 -7.54
CA ALA A 90 -0.93 -5.93 -8.14
C ALA A 90 -1.25 -7.19 -8.96
N PHE A 91 -2.02 -8.12 -8.40
CA PHE A 91 -2.42 -9.35 -9.09
C PHE A 91 -3.30 -9.07 -10.30
N SER A 92 -4.27 -8.15 -10.17
CA SER A 92 -5.16 -7.79 -11.30
C SER A 92 -4.38 -7.14 -12.44
N TYR A 93 -3.46 -6.23 -12.11
CA TYR A 93 -2.65 -5.55 -13.12
C TYR A 93 -1.66 -6.51 -13.80
N ASP A 94 -1.00 -7.40 -13.04
CA ASP A 94 -0.12 -8.44 -13.57
C ASP A 94 -0.89 -9.41 -14.48
N TYR A 95 -2.07 -9.87 -14.04
CA TYR A 95 -2.94 -10.74 -14.81
C TYR A 95 -3.36 -10.10 -16.14
N GLY A 96 -3.86 -8.87 -16.10
CA GLY A 96 -4.24 -8.11 -17.30
C GLY A 96 -3.06 -7.83 -18.23
N THR A 97 -1.84 -7.72 -17.69
CA THR A 97 -0.63 -7.58 -18.51
C THR A 97 -0.26 -8.90 -19.20
N ARG A 98 -0.23 -10.02 -18.46
CA ARG A 98 0.15 -11.34 -19.00
C ARG A 98 -0.81 -11.86 -20.06
N HIS A 99 -2.10 -11.59 -19.90
CA HIS A 99 -3.15 -12.07 -20.80
C HIS A 99 -3.61 -11.00 -21.81
N ASN A 100 -2.96 -9.84 -21.80
CA ASN A 100 -3.33 -8.70 -22.62
C ASN A 100 -4.81 -8.27 -22.52
N ILE A 101 -5.34 -8.19 -21.30
CA ILE A 101 -6.72 -7.79 -21.02
C ILE A 101 -6.73 -6.40 -20.39
N ALA A 102 -7.17 -5.39 -21.16
CA ALA A 102 -7.17 -3.99 -20.74
C ALA A 102 -8.03 -3.74 -19.50
N ASP A 103 -9.21 -4.34 -19.41
CA ASP A 103 -10.12 -4.10 -18.27
C ASP A 103 -9.52 -4.54 -16.93
N TRP A 104 -8.76 -5.63 -16.92
CA TRP A 104 -8.02 -6.09 -15.73
C TRP A 104 -6.89 -5.13 -15.33
N ARG A 105 -6.17 -4.56 -16.30
CA ARG A 105 -5.16 -3.53 -16.04
C ARG A 105 -5.78 -2.25 -15.52
N ARG A 106 -6.89 -1.81 -16.10
CA ARG A 106 -7.64 -0.62 -15.67
C ARG A 106 -8.21 -0.80 -14.27
N PHE A 107 -8.81 -1.95 -13.99
CA PHE A 107 -9.30 -2.30 -12.66
C PHE A 107 -8.17 -2.29 -11.61
N GLY A 108 -7.08 -3.02 -11.87
CA GLY A 108 -5.91 -3.03 -10.99
C GLY A 108 -5.28 -1.63 -10.83
N GLY A 109 -5.26 -0.85 -11.90
CA GLY A 109 -4.75 0.51 -11.92
C GLY A 109 -5.56 1.47 -11.05
N LEU A 110 -6.90 1.38 -11.09
CA LEU A 110 -7.79 2.21 -10.28
C LEU A 110 -7.80 1.78 -8.80
N LEU A 111 -7.56 0.51 -8.50
CA LEU A 111 -7.43 0.03 -7.12
C LEU A 111 -6.25 0.69 -6.37
N TRP A 112 -5.25 1.23 -7.08
CA TRP A 112 -4.18 1.99 -6.42
C TRP A 112 -4.69 3.23 -5.66
N TRP A 113 -5.78 3.86 -6.09
CA TRP A 113 -6.40 4.95 -5.32
C TRP A 113 -6.98 4.44 -4.01
N VAL A 114 -7.68 3.31 -4.04
CA VAL A 114 -8.24 2.66 -2.84
C VAL A 114 -7.11 2.25 -1.89
N ALA A 115 -6.03 1.68 -2.44
CA ALA A 115 -4.82 1.36 -1.68
C ALA A 115 -4.22 2.59 -1.01
N SER A 116 -4.08 3.72 -1.73
CA SER A 116 -3.58 4.97 -1.17
C SER A 116 -4.41 5.45 0.02
N PHE A 117 -5.74 5.46 -0.07
CA PHE A 117 -6.60 5.88 1.04
C PHE A 117 -6.50 4.93 2.23
N ALA A 118 -6.47 3.61 2.00
CA ALA A 118 -6.33 2.62 3.06
C ALA A 118 -4.97 2.75 3.78
N VAL A 119 -3.88 2.94 3.04
CA VAL A 119 -2.53 3.11 3.58
C VAL A 119 -2.40 4.43 4.35
N ILE A 120 -2.94 5.55 3.84
CA ILE A 120 -2.98 6.83 4.56
C ILE A 120 -3.77 6.69 5.87
N GLY A 121 -4.94 6.04 5.82
CA GLY A 121 -5.74 5.76 7.01
C GLY A 121 -4.97 4.93 8.03
N ALA A 122 -4.32 3.85 7.61
CA ALA A 122 -3.47 3.05 8.49
C ALA A 122 -2.36 3.90 9.13
N GLY A 123 -1.63 4.70 8.34
CA GLY A 123 -0.59 5.60 8.84
C GLY A 123 -1.11 6.62 9.86
N HIS A 124 -2.28 7.22 9.60
CA HIS A 124 -2.92 8.19 10.50
C HIS A 124 -3.19 7.60 11.90
N TRP A 125 -3.84 6.43 11.96
CA TRP A 125 -4.16 5.79 13.23
C TRP A 125 -2.92 5.25 13.96
N GLY A 126 -1.92 4.77 13.21
CA GLY A 126 -0.64 4.37 13.78
C GLY A 126 0.09 5.55 14.43
N GLY A 127 0.09 6.70 13.75
CA GLY A 127 0.59 7.95 14.30
C GLY A 127 -0.16 8.37 15.56
N LEU A 128 -1.49 8.38 15.56
CA LEU A 128 -2.27 8.74 16.74
C LEU A 128 -1.94 7.89 17.98
N ALA A 129 -1.73 6.59 17.79
CA ALA A 129 -1.36 5.68 18.86
C ALA A 129 0.01 6.00 19.49
N GLU A 130 1.03 6.29 18.68
CA GLU A 130 2.37 6.65 19.14
C GLU A 130 2.44 8.09 19.70
N HIS A 131 1.80 9.04 19.02
CA HIS A 131 1.90 10.45 19.33
C HIS A 131 1.08 10.89 20.55
N ARG A 132 0.01 10.17 20.93
CA ARG A 132 -0.74 10.44 22.16
C ARG A 132 0.13 10.44 23.44
N ASN A 133 1.24 9.71 23.42
CA ASN A 133 2.15 9.62 24.57
C ASN A 133 3.31 10.63 24.51
N VAL A 134 3.53 11.30 23.38
CA VAL A 134 4.74 12.12 23.13
C VAL A 134 4.40 13.59 22.87
N VAL A 135 3.25 13.88 22.26
CA VAL A 135 2.78 15.24 22.02
C VAL A 135 1.45 15.39 22.75
N PRO A 136 1.46 15.94 23.98
CA PRO A 136 0.23 16.44 24.56
C PRO A 136 -0.11 17.67 23.71
N TRP A 137 -1.16 17.55 22.90
CA TRP A 137 -1.85 18.61 22.14
C TRP A 137 -1.00 19.38 21.11
#